data_AF-A0A1Q7JWG1-F1
#
_entry.id   AF-A0A1Q7JWG1-F1
#
_cell.length_a   1.000
_cell.length_b   1.000
_cell.length_c   1.000
_cell.angle_alpha   90.00
_cell.angle_beta   90.00
_cell.angle_gamma   90.00
#
_symmetry.space_group_name_H-M   'P 1'
#
loop_
_entity.id
_entity.type
_entity.pdbx_description
1 polymer ?
#
loop_
_entity_poly.entity_id
_entity_poly.type
_entity_poly.pdbx_seq_one_letter_code
_entity_poly.pdbx_strand_id
1 'polypeptide(L)'
;MDLELKSHGFSNEERREASTSLLGYVGAEKILPLSFEVLEEATALESISGYFDALIASTARLNGASVVSKDTAFTEMGVKIEW
;
A
#
# COMPACT_ATOMS: atom_id res chain seq x y z
N MET A 1 6.07 8.16 2.30
CA MET A 1 6.77 8.22 3.61
C MET A 1 8.09 8.99 3.60
N ASP A 2 9.23 8.49 3.08
CA ASP A 2 10.50 9.26 3.17
C ASP A 2 10.41 10.62 2.47
N LEU A 3 9.82 10.65 1.27
CA LEU A 3 9.57 11.89 0.52
C LEU A 3 8.60 12.84 1.24
N GLU A 4 7.64 12.28 1.96
CA GLU A 4 6.62 13.03 2.70
C GLU A 4 7.20 13.64 3.98
N LEU A 5 7.90 12.84 4.79
CA LEU A 5 8.65 13.33 5.95
C LEU A 5 9.70 14.37 5.53
N LYS A 6 10.37 14.17 4.39
CA LYS A 6 11.30 15.17 3.85
C LYS A 6 10.59 16.48 3.51
N SER A 7 9.38 16.43 2.93
CA SER A 7 8.59 17.62 2.63
C SER A 7 8.09 18.36 3.89
N HIS A 8 7.96 17.65 5.01
CA HIS A 8 7.60 18.22 6.31
C HIS A 8 8.81 18.69 7.14
N GLY A 9 10.02 18.70 6.58
CA GLY A 9 11.21 19.25 7.22
C GLY A 9 11.95 18.30 8.17
N PHE A 10 11.59 17.02 8.20
CA PHE A 10 12.30 16.02 9.02
C PHE A 10 13.72 15.79 8.52
N SER A 11 14.66 15.77 9.45
CA SER A 11 16.07 15.47 9.22
C SER A 11 16.27 14.03 8.75
N ASN A 12 17.43 13.73 8.13
CA ASN A 12 17.73 12.36 7.69
C ASN A 12 17.71 11.35 8.85
N GLU A 13 18.10 11.76 10.06
CA GLU A 13 18.14 10.89 11.23
C GLU A 13 16.73 10.54 11.71
N GLU A 14 15.85 11.52 11.82
CA GLU A 14 14.44 11.31 12.17
C GLU A 14 13.72 10.43 11.13
N ARG A 15 14.00 10.61 9.83
CA ARG A 15 13.42 9.76 8.79
C ARG A 15 13.93 8.31 8.86
N ARG A 16 15.20 8.12 9.23
CA ARG A 16 15.79 6.79 9.44
C ARG A 16 15.18 6.10 10.66
N GLU A 17 15.01 6.84 11.75
CA GLU A 17 14.42 6.34 12.99
C GLU A 17 12.94 5.97 12.79
N ALA A 18 12.17 6.80 12.09
CA ALA A 18 10.78 6.49 11.71
C ALA A 18 10.70 5.23 10.84
N SER A 19 11.57 5.10 9.84
CA SER A 19 11.62 3.93 8.97
C SER A 19 11.99 2.65 9.73
N THR A 20 12.98 2.73 10.62
CA THR A 20 13.43 1.59 11.44
C THR A 20 12.35 1.15 12.42
N SER A 21 11.64 2.12 13.02
CA SER A 21 10.52 1.84 13.92
C SER A 21 9.42 1.08 13.19
N LEU A 22 9.06 1.48 11.97
CA LEU A 22 8.01 0.83 11.17
C LEU A 22 8.34 -0.61 10.77
N LEU A 23 9.60 -0.89 10.43
CA LEU A 23 10.04 -2.25 10.11
C LEU A 23 9.86 -3.23 11.28
N GLY A 24 9.88 -2.75 12.53
CA GLY A 24 9.63 -3.57 13.71
C GLY A 24 8.17 -3.97 13.91
N TYR A 25 7.22 -3.28 13.28
CA TYR A 25 5.78 -3.53 13.49
C TYR A 25 5.19 -4.57 12.51
N VAL A 26 5.81 -4.77 11.35
CA VAL A 26 5.34 -5.71 10.32
C VAL A 26 6.34 -6.86 10.20
N GLY A 27 6.03 -7.97 10.88
CA GLY A 27 6.80 -9.21 10.73
C GLY A 27 6.75 -9.71 9.28
N ALA A 28 7.83 -10.37 8.85
CA ALA A 28 7.97 -10.87 7.48
C ALA A 28 6.83 -11.83 7.08
N GLU A 29 6.26 -12.56 8.04
CA GLU A 29 5.10 -13.43 7.86
C GLU A 29 3.80 -12.69 7.50
N LYS A 30 3.77 -11.36 7.69
CA LYS A 30 2.64 -10.50 7.34
C LYS A 30 2.85 -9.78 5.99
N ILE A 31 3.97 -10.01 5.32
CA ILE A 31 4.29 -9.42 4.02
C ILE A 31 3.92 -10.42 2.93
N LEU A 32 2.97 -10.05 2.09
CA LEU A 32 2.60 -10.84 0.92
C LEU A 32 3.54 -10.49 -0.25
N PRO A 33 4.18 -11.49 -0.90
CA PRO A 33 4.98 -11.23 -2.08
C PRO A 33 4.09 -10.84 -3.26
N LEU A 34 4.62 -10.02 -4.17
CA LEU A 34 3.95 -9.72 -5.43
C LEU A 34 4.01 -10.96 -6.33
N SER A 35 2.85 -11.48 -6.71
CA SER A 35 2.74 -12.55 -7.69
C SER A 35 2.43 -11.99 -9.09
N PHE A 36 2.57 -12.82 -10.12
CA PHE A 36 2.24 -12.39 -11.49
C PHE A 36 0.75 -12.06 -11.65
N GLU A 37 -0.12 -12.76 -10.93
CA GLU A 37 -1.58 -12.53 -10.94
C GLU A 37 -1.90 -11.15 -10.37
N VAL A 38 -1.20 -10.72 -9.31
CA VAL A 38 -1.34 -9.36 -8.76
C VAL A 38 -0.94 -8.31 -9.80
N LEU A 39 0.17 -8.55 -10.53
CA LEU A 39 0.64 -7.62 -11.55
C LEU A 39 -0.31 -7.54 -12.73
N GLU A 40 -0.83 -8.68 -13.20
CA GLU A 40 -1.80 -8.73 -14.29
C GLU A 40 -3.07 -7.97 -13.93
N GLU A 41 -3.67 -8.23 -12.77
CA GLU A 41 -4.88 -7.52 -12.32
C GLU A 41 -4.62 -6.03 -12.10
N ALA A 42 -3.43 -5.65 -11.61
CA ALA A 42 -3.09 -4.25 -11.37
C ALA A 42 -3.09 -3.42 -12.66
N THR A 43 -2.72 -4.00 -13.80
CA THR A 43 -2.78 -3.27 -15.09
C THR A 43 -4.20 -2.82 -15.45
N ALA A 44 -5.22 -3.57 -15.04
CA ALA A 44 -6.61 -3.22 -15.28
C ALA A 44 -7.13 -2.15 -14.31
N LEU A 45 -6.52 -2.01 -13.13
CA LEU A 45 -6.94 -1.08 -12.08
C LEU A 45 -6.13 0.21 -12.06
N GLU A 46 -4.95 0.24 -12.71
CA GLU A 46 -4.01 1.36 -12.69
C GLU A 46 -4.65 2.69 -13.10
N SER A 47 -5.57 2.69 -14.07
CA SER A 47 -6.22 3.92 -14.53
C SER A 47 -7.11 4.60 -13.49
N ILE A 48 -7.46 3.92 -12.39
CA ILE A 48 -8.36 4.46 -11.35
C ILE A 48 -7.60 5.35 -10.36
N SER A 49 -6.50 4.85 -9.77
CA SER A 49 -5.74 5.59 -8.73
C SER A 49 -4.21 5.45 -8.88
N GLY A 50 -3.75 4.96 -10.03
CA GLY A 50 -2.34 4.75 -10.31
C GLY A 50 -1.81 3.40 -9.83
N TYR A 51 -0.53 3.18 -10.13
CA TYR A 51 0.12 1.88 -10.05
C TYR A 51 0.13 1.27 -8.64
N PHE A 52 0.50 2.04 -7.61
CA PHE A 52 0.65 1.49 -6.26
C PHE A 52 -0.69 1.09 -5.63
N ASP A 53 -1.72 1.89 -5.82
CA ASP A 53 -3.06 1.57 -5.34
C ASP A 53 -3.63 0.37 -6.09
N ALA A 54 -3.38 0.27 -7.40
CA ALA A 54 -3.77 -0.89 -8.19
C ALA A 54 -3.11 -2.19 -7.68
N LEU A 55 -1.83 -2.16 -7.27
CA LEU A 55 -1.17 -3.32 -6.65
C LEU A 55 -1.83 -3.72 -5.32
N ILE A 56 -2.13 -2.75 -4.47
CA ILE A 56 -2.77 -2.98 -3.17
C ILE A 56 -4.17 -3.57 -3.38
N ALA A 57 -4.95 -2.98 -4.29
CA ALA A 57 -6.31 -3.41 -4.60
C ALA A 57 -6.35 -4.81 -5.20
N SER A 58 -5.46 -5.12 -6.15
CA SER A 58 -5.34 -6.45 -6.75
C SER A 58 -4.97 -7.51 -5.72
N THR A 59 -3.99 -7.19 -4.86
CA THR A 59 -3.61 -8.08 -3.75
C THR A 59 -4.80 -8.34 -2.83
N ALA A 60 -5.55 -7.29 -2.47
CA ALA A 60 -6.72 -7.44 -1.60
C ALA A 60 -7.81 -8.30 -2.25
N ARG A 61 -8.13 -8.07 -3.54
CA ARG A 61 -9.15 -8.83 -4.28
C ARG A 61 -8.81 -10.32 -4.38
N LEU A 62 -7.58 -10.65 -4.78
CA LEU A 62 -7.13 -12.03 -4.92
C LEU A 62 -7.13 -12.79 -3.59
N ASN A 63 -6.96 -12.09 -2.47
CA ASN A 63 -6.96 -12.69 -1.14
C ASN A 63 -8.31 -12.55 -0.42
N GLY A 64 -9.34 -11.97 -1.06
CA GLY A 64 -10.63 -11.70 -0.42
C GLY A 64 -10.53 -10.80 0.82
N ALA A 65 -9.56 -9.89 0.84
CA ALA A 65 -9.24 -9.02 1.96
C ALA A 65 -9.88 -7.62 1.81
N SER A 66 -10.07 -6.96 2.95
CA SER A 66 -10.39 -5.53 3.02
C SER A 66 -9.09 -4.70 3.01
N VAL A 67 -9.18 -3.44 2.57
CA VAL A 67 -8.09 -2.46 2.68
C VAL A 67 -8.43 -1.46 3.79
N VAL A 68 -7.51 -1.28 4.74
CA VAL A 68 -7.62 -0.21 5.73
C VAL A 68 -7.04 1.06 5.12
N SER A 69 -7.91 1.99 4.72
CA SER A 69 -7.50 3.23 4.04
C SER A 69 -8.57 4.30 4.19
N LYS A 70 -8.16 5.57 4.01
CA LYS A 70 -9.08 6.70 3.85
C LYS A 70 -9.37 7.02 2.38
N ASP A 71 -8.66 6.37 1.47
CA ASP A 71 -8.79 6.61 0.03
C ASP A 71 -9.99 5.85 -0.53
N THR A 72 -10.96 6.59 -1.05
CA THR A 72 -12.20 6.02 -1.61
C THR A 72 -11.99 5.33 -2.95
N ALA A 73 -10.86 5.55 -3.63
CA ALA A 73 -10.58 4.93 -4.92
C ALA A 73 -10.55 3.39 -4.85
N PHE A 74 -10.20 2.83 -3.69
CA PHE A 74 -10.29 1.38 -3.45
C PHE A 74 -11.71 0.83 -3.59
N THR A 75 -12.74 1.63 -3.28
CA THR A 75 -14.14 1.23 -3.50
C THR A 75 -14.45 1.13 -4.99
N GLU A 76 -13.95 2.08 -5.80
CA GLU A 76 -14.11 2.06 -7.26
C GLU A 76 -13.38 0.87 -7.90
N MET A 77 -12.27 0.42 -7.29
CA MET A 77 -11.56 -0.80 -7.66
C MET A 77 -12.26 -2.10 -7.22
N GLY A 78 -13.40 -2.00 -6.51
CA GLY A 78 -14.18 -3.15 -6.04
C GLY A 78 -13.68 -3.76 -4.74
N VAL A 79 -12.93 -3.01 -3.93
CA VAL A 79 -12.36 -3.47 -2.66
C VAL A 79 -13.15 -2.89 -1.49
N LYS A 80 -13.42 -3.73 -0.47
CA LYS A 80 -14.03 -3.27 0.77
C LYS A 80 -13.01 -2.43 1.57
N ILE A 81 -13.43 -1.26 2.02
CA ILE A 81 -12.62 -0.40 2.90
C ILE A 81 -13.02 -0.60 4.37
N GLU A 82 -12.02 -0.61 5.25
CA GLU A 82 -12.18 -0.52 6.71
C GLU A 82 -11.51 0.76 7.23
N TRP A 83 -12.10 1.35 8.27
CA TRP A 83 -11.72 2.67 8.83
C TRP A 83 -11.11 2.56 10.21
#